data_AF-A0A4Q3B1X1-F1
#
_entry.id   AF-A0A4Q3B1X1-F1
#
_cell.length_a   1.000
_cell.length_b   1.000
_cell.length_c   1.000
_cell.angle_alpha   90.00
_cell.angle_beta   90.00
_cell.angle_gamma   90.00
#
_symmetry.space_group_name_H-M   'P 1'
#
loop_
_entity.id
_entity.type
_entity.pdbx_description
1 polymer ?
#
loop_
_entity_poly.entity_id
_entity_poly.type
_entity_poly.pdbx_seq_one_letter_code
_entity_poly.pdbx_strand_id
1 'polypeptide(L)'
;MITELPKPKERTYLPSRFKLSDWNSVASYFDELKNREINSKEELEQWMLDRSELEAALSEDMAWRYIKMTCNTQDEKIAEAFQFFVSEIEPHIAPFDHELNEKLVNSAYFDKLDHGKYHIFLRGVK
;
A
#
# COMPACT_ATOMS: atom_id res chain seq x y z
N MET A 1 -31.29 13.42 -8.34
CA MET A 1 -30.63 12.20 -8.84
C MET A 1 -29.74 11.71 -7.72
N ILE A 2 -29.96 10.50 -7.21
CA ILE A 2 -29.05 9.90 -6.23
C ILE A 2 -27.97 9.24 -7.07
N THR A 3 -26.80 9.85 -7.15
CA THR A 3 -25.64 9.27 -7.84
C THR A 3 -25.29 7.98 -7.10
N GLU A 4 -25.34 6.83 -7.77
CA GLU A 4 -24.83 5.58 -7.20
C GLU A 4 -23.38 5.79 -6.78
N LEU A 5 -23.08 5.48 -5.51
CA LEU A 5 -21.72 5.54 -5.02
C LEU A 5 -20.86 4.53 -5.78
N PRO A 6 -19.65 4.90 -6.23
CA PRO A 6 -18.75 3.97 -6.88
C PRO A 6 -18.50 2.78 -5.97
N LYS A 7 -18.72 1.56 -6.49
CA LYS A 7 -18.46 0.33 -5.75
C LYS A 7 -16.95 0.20 -5.54
N PRO A 8 -16.49 -0.12 -4.32
CA PRO A 8 -15.09 -0.39 -4.07
C PRO A 8 -14.61 -1.50 -5.02
N LYS A 9 -13.45 -1.30 -5.66
CA LYS A 9 -12.82 -2.34 -6.46
C LYS A 9 -12.53 -3.53 -5.54
N GLU A 10 -12.89 -4.74 -5.98
CA GLU A 10 -12.60 -5.95 -5.21
C GLU A 10 -11.08 -6.12 -5.07
N ARG A 11 -10.66 -6.43 -3.84
CA ARG A 11 -9.25 -6.75 -3.53
C ARG A 11 -8.88 -8.06 -4.19
N THR A 12 -7.73 -8.07 -4.85
CA THR A 12 -7.20 -9.22 -5.60
C THR A 12 -5.96 -9.80 -4.96
N TYR A 13 -5.20 -8.98 -4.24
CA TYR A 13 -3.96 -9.37 -3.58
C TYR A 13 -4.17 -9.57 -2.08
N LEU A 14 -4.83 -8.62 -1.43
CA LEU A 14 -5.14 -8.68 0.00
C LEU A 14 -6.45 -9.46 0.24
N PRO A 15 -6.59 -10.13 1.40
CA PRO A 15 -7.87 -10.69 1.80
C PRO A 15 -8.98 -9.65 1.79
N SER A 16 -10.19 -10.02 1.37
CA SER A 16 -11.33 -9.10 1.28
C SER A 16 -11.66 -8.41 2.61
N ARG A 17 -11.31 -9.05 3.74
CA ARG A 17 -11.45 -8.51 5.10
C ARG A 17 -10.11 -8.27 5.80
N PHE A 18 -9.08 -7.93 5.04
CA PHE A 18 -7.78 -7.55 5.59
C PHE A 18 -7.95 -6.46 6.65
N LYS A 19 -7.31 -6.66 7.81
CA LYS A 19 -7.32 -5.76 8.94
C LYS A 19 -5.90 -5.61 9.45
N LEU A 20 -5.44 -4.36 9.54
CA LEU A 20 -4.14 -4.03 10.09
C LEU A 20 -4.22 -4.01 11.62
N SER A 21 -3.79 -5.10 12.27
CA SER A 21 -3.74 -5.20 13.74
C SER A 21 -2.40 -4.74 14.31
N ASP A 22 -1.32 -5.13 13.66
CA ASP A 22 0.07 -4.94 14.07
C ASP A 22 0.99 -5.02 12.85
N TRP A 23 2.27 -4.72 13.03
CA TRP A 23 3.25 -4.81 11.96
C TRP A 23 3.32 -6.21 11.32
N ASN A 24 3.26 -7.28 12.10
CA ASN A 24 3.37 -8.66 11.57
C ASN A 24 2.21 -9.02 10.64
N SER A 25 1.03 -8.41 10.84
CA SER A 25 -0.13 -8.60 9.96
C SER A 25 0.10 -8.09 8.53
N VAL A 26 1.08 -7.19 8.32
CA VAL A 26 1.42 -6.63 7.01
C VAL A 26 2.83 -6.98 6.54
N ALA A 27 3.76 -7.23 7.45
CA ALA A 27 5.17 -7.50 7.16
C ALA A 27 5.36 -8.59 6.11
N SER A 28 4.57 -9.67 6.19
CA SER A 28 4.64 -10.79 5.25
C SER A 28 4.36 -10.40 3.80
N TYR A 29 3.50 -9.40 3.56
CA TYR A 29 3.21 -8.90 2.20
C TYR A 29 4.36 -8.06 1.66
N PHE A 30 4.98 -7.23 2.52
CA PHE A 30 6.18 -6.49 2.14
C PHE A 30 7.35 -7.43 1.82
N ASP A 31 7.60 -8.42 2.67
CA ASP A 31 8.62 -9.44 2.44
C ASP A 31 8.34 -10.25 1.18
N GLU A 32 7.08 -10.61 0.92
CA GLU A 32 6.68 -11.32 -0.29
C GLU A 32 6.93 -10.46 -1.54
N LEU A 33 6.47 -9.20 -1.57
CA LEU A 33 6.73 -8.29 -2.70
C LEU A 33 8.22 -8.04 -2.91
N LYS A 34 9.00 -7.92 -1.83
CA LYS A 34 10.46 -7.75 -1.88
C LYS A 34 11.15 -8.95 -2.50
N ASN A 35 10.73 -10.17 -2.15
CA ASN A 35 11.39 -11.40 -2.59
C ASN A 35 10.79 -12.03 -3.86
N ARG A 36 9.59 -11.62 -4.29
CA ARG A 36 8.91 -12.19 -5.46
C ARG A 36 9.77 -12.07 -6.72
N GLU A 37 10.05 -13.17 -7.40
CA GLU A 37 10.74 -13.13 -8.68
C GLU A 37 9.84 -12.50 -9.76
N ILE A 38 10.45 -11.74 -10.68
CA ILE A 38 9.77 -11.08 -11.78
C ILE A 38 10.45 -11.51 -13.07
N ASN A 39 9.78 -12.36 -13.84
CA ASN A 39 10.31 -13.03 -15.03
C ASN A 39 9.68 -12.56 -16.33
N SER A 40 8.76 -11.60 -16.27
CA SER A 40 8.11 -11.02 -17.44
C SER A 40 7.65 -9.58 -17.19
N LYS A 41 7.27 -8.88 -18.27
CA LYS A 41 6.66 -7.55 -18.16
C LYS A 41 5.31 -7.65 -17.45
N GLU A 42 4.54 -8.67 -17.78
CA GLU A 42 3.21 -8.92 -17.24
C GLU A 42 3.28 -9.18 -15.73
N GLU A 43 4.28 -9.94 -15.28
CA GLU A 43 4.56 -10.12 -13.85
C GLU A 43 4.99 -8.83 -13.16
N LEU A 44 5.78 -7.97 -13.82
CA LEU A 44 6.14 -6.65 -13.27
C LEU A 44 4.89 -5.76 -13.10
N GLU A 45 4.01 -5.74 -14.10
CA GLU A 45 2.75 -4.99 -14.03
C GLU A 45 1.84 -5.51 -12.91
N GLN A 46 1.75 -6.84 -12.74
CA GLN A 46 0.98 -7.43 -11.64
C GLN A 46 1.60 -7.11 -10.28
N TRP A 47 2.92 -7.20 -10.16
CA TRP A 47 3.64 -6.83 -8.93
C TRP A 47 3.39 -5.36 -8.56
N MET A 48 3.35 -4.45 -9.55
CA MET A 48 3.01 -3.03 -9.33
C MET A 48 1.57 -2.86 -8.84
N LEU A 49 0.62 -3.65 -9.37
CA LEU A 49 -0.77 -3.61 -8.94
C LEU A 49 -0.94 -4.13 -7.50
N ASP A 50 -0.27 -5.23 -7.16
CA ASP A 50 -0.31 -5.82 -5.81
C ASP A 50 0.28 -4.87 -4.77
N ARG A 51 1.43 -4.26 -5.10
CA ARG A 51 2.04 -3.18 -4.30
C ARG A 51 1.07 -2.01 -4.11
N SER A 52 0.45 -1.54 -5.19
CA SER A 52 -0.50 -0.43 -5.13
C SER A 52 -1.73 -0.76 -4.28
N GLU A 53 -2.22 -2.00 -4.32
CA GLU A 53 -3.32 -2.47 -3.48
C GLU A 53 -2.93 -2.48 -1.98
N LEU A 54 -1.71 -2.91 -1.67
CA LEU A 54 -1.16 -2.89 -0.31
C LEU A 54 -1.04 -1.46 0.24
N GLU A 55 -0.42 -0.56 -0.52
CA GLU A 55 -0.27 0.85 -0.16
C GLU A 55 -1.64 1.53 0.04
N ALA A 56 -2.61 1.25 -0.83
CA ALA A 56 -3.96 1.79 -0.71
C ALA A 56 -4.66 1.33 0.57
N ALA A 57 -4.52 0.06 0.96
CA ALA A 57 -5.11 -0.46 2.19
C ALA A 57 -4.49 0.17 3.45
N LEU A 58 -3.17 0.39 3.45
CA LEU A 58 -2.46 1.06 4.55
C LEU A 58 -2.86 2.53 4.66
N SER A 59 -2.91 3.24 3.52
CA SER A 59 -3.35 4.64 3.48
C SER A 59 -4.80 4.81 3.92
N GLU A 60 -5.69 3.90 3.53
CA GLU A 60 -7.10 3.91 3.95
C GLU A 60 -7.24 3.68 5.46
N ASP A 61 -6.55 2.68 6.02
CA ASP A 61 -6.58 2.40 7.46
C ASP A 61 -6.07 3.61 8.27
N MET A 62 -4.97 4.22 7.81
CA MET A 62 -4.40 5.41 8.42
C MET A 62 -5.36 6.61 8.37
N ALA A 63 -5.97 6.87 7.21
CA ALA A 63 -6.94 7.93 7.04
C ALA A 63 -8.14 7.75 7.99
N TRP A 64 -8.64 6.52 8.15
CA TRP A 64 -9.73 6.25 9.09
C TRP A 64 -9.33 6.44 10.56
N ARG A 65 -8.10 6.07 10.95
CA ARG A 65 -7.60 6.34 12.31
C ARG A 65 -7.54 7.84 12.58
N TYR A 66 -7.01 8.60 11.62
CA TYR A 66 -6.93 10.07 11.72
C TYR A 66 -8.31 10.74 11.80
N ILE A 67 -9.25 10.34 10.92
CA ILE A 67 -10.62 10.86 10.94
C ILE A 67 -11.27 10.58 12.31
N LYS A 68 -11.17 9.35 12.82
CA LYS A 68 -11.74 9.00 14.13
C LYS A 68 -11.12 9.82 15.26
N MET A 69 -9.80 9.96 15.27
CA MET A 69 -9.08 10.74 16.29
C MET A 69 -9.49 12.20 16.27
N THR A 70 -9.61 12.80 15.08
CA THR A 70 -10.00 14.22 14.94
C THR A 70 -11.48 14.45 15.25
N CYS A 71 -12.36 13.47 15.03
CA CYS A 71 -13.78 13.56 15.41
C CYS A 71 -14.02 13.37 16.92
N ASN A 72 -13.21 12.57 17.61
CA ASN A 72 -13.38 12.29 19.03
C ASN A 72 -12.03 12.35 19.77
N THR A 73 -11.55 13.57 20.01
CA THR A 73 -10.23 13.83 20.60
C THR A 73 -10.14 13.53 22.10
N GLN A 74 -11.24 13.17 22.76
CA GLN A 74 -11.26 12.81 24.19
C GLN A 74 -11.20 11.29 24.41
N ASP A 75 -11.31 10.48 23.36
CA ASP A 75 -11.23 9.03 23.46
C ASP A 75 -9.77 8.58 23.34
N GLU A 76 -9.19 8.24 24.50
CA GLU A 76 -7.80 7.77 24.62
C GLU A 76 -7.52 6.56 23.73
N LYS A 77 -8.48 5.64 23.55
CA LYS A 77 -8.26 4.43 22.73
C LYS A 77 -8.13 4.76 21.25
N ILE A 78 -8.87 5.77 20.78
CA ILE A 78 -8.77 6.21 19.39
C ILE A 78 -7.43 6.93 19.16
N ALA A 79 -7.01 7.76 20.11
CA ALA A 79 -5.70 8.41 20.07
C ALA A 79 -4.55 7.39 20.10
N GLU A 80 -4.62 6.39 20.98
CA GLU A 80 -3.66 5.27 21.05
C GLU A 80 -3.61 4.49 19.74
N ALA A 81 -4.76 4.21 19.11
CA ALA A 81 -4.79 3.49 17.85
C ALA A 81 -4.11 4.26 16.70
N PHE A 82 -4.28 5.59 16.65
CA PHE A 82 -3.56 6.46 15.71
C PHE A 82 -2.06 6.48 16.03
N GLN A 83 -1.71 6.72 17.30
CA GLN A 83 -0.32 6.81 17.75
C GLN A 83 0.44 5.51 17.48
N PHE A 84 -0.19 4.35 17.71
CA PHE A 84 0.37 3.04 17.42
C PHE A 84 0.73 2.87 15.95
N PHE A 85 -0.12 3.34 15.02
CA PHE A 85 0.22 3.29 13.60
C PHE A 85 1.48 4.12 13.32
N VAL A 86 1.51 5.36 13.81
CA VAL A 86 2.61 6.31 13.56
C VAL A 86 3.92 5.86 14.22
N SER A 87 3.88 5.21 15.38
CA SER A 87 5.09 4.80 16.10
C SER A 87 5.56 3.37 15.80
N GLU A 88 4.63 2.44 15.56
CA GLU A 88 4.96 1.01 15.46
C GLU A 88 4.77 0.43 14.05
N ILE A 89 4.12 1.14 13.12
CA ILE A 89 3.86 0.63 11.76
C ILE A 89 4.56 1.50 10.71
N GLU A 90 4.27 2.80 10.69
CA GLU A 90 4.80 3.74 9.69
C GLU A 90 6.34 3.73 9.58
N PRO A 91 7.12 3.67 10.68
CA PRO A 91 8.59 3.65 10.59
C PRO A 91 9.14 2.39 9.91
N HIS A 92 8.39 1.29 9.93
CA HIS A 92 8.76 0.06 9.22
C HIS A 92 8.42 0.14 7.74
N ILE A 93 7.35 0.83 7.35
CA ILE A 93 6.93 0.95 5.94
C ILE A 93 7.99 1.69 5.11
N ALA A 94 8.52 2.80 5.61
CA ALA A 94 9.40 3.67 4.82
C ALA A 94 10.68 2.97 4.26
N PRO A 95 11.41 2.13 5.03
CA PRO A 95 12.48 1.30 4.47
C PRO A 95 12.02 0.37 3.35
N PHE A 96 10.85 -0.28 3.50
CA PHE A 96 10.32 -1.17 2.45
C PHE A 96 9.94 -0.39 1.20
N ASP A 97 9.31 0.78 1.32
CA ASP A 97 8.96 1.61 0.16
C ASP A 97 10.20 1.93 -0.69
N HIS A 98 11.31 2.25 -0.04
CA HIS A 98 12.59 2.47 -0.72
C HIS A 98 13.09 1.21 -1.43
N GLU A 99 13.14 0.07 -0.73
CA GLU A 99 13.58 -1.20 -1.33
C GLU A 99 12.69 -1.66 -2.49
N LEU A 100 11.37 -1.49 -2.39
CA LEU A 100 10.44 -1.80 -3.45
C LEU A 100 10.62 -0.85 -4.65
N ASN A 101 10.93 0.43 -4.41
CA ASN A 101 11.27 1.39 -5.48
C ASN A 101 12.55 0.96 -6.21
N GLU A 102 13.60 0.63 -5.47
CA GLU A 102 14.86 0.14 -6.05
C GLU A 102 14.64 -1.14 -6.87
N LYS A 103 13.82 -2.07 -6.35
CA LYS A 103 13.46 -3.30 -7.07
C LYS A 103 12.77 -3.01 -8.39
N LEU A 104 11.82 -2.06 -8.41
CA LEU A 104 11.11 -1.66 -9.63
C LEU A 104 12.07 -1.07 -10.65
N VAL A 105 12.89 -0.09 -10.26
CA VAL A 105 13.82 0.60 -11.15
C VAL A 105 14.91 -0.33 -11.69
N ASN A 106 15.36 -1.31 -10.90
CA ASN A 106 16.38 -2.28 -11.30
C ASN A 106 15.81 -3.51 -12.05
N SER A 107 14.49 -3.58 -12.26
CA SER A 107 13.89 -4.69 -13.01
C SER A 107 14.30 -4.65 -14.48
N ALA A 108 14.69 -5.81 -15.03
CA ALA A 108 15.00 -5.96 -16.46
C ALA A 108 13.81 -5.67 -17.39
N TYR A 109 12.60 -5.56 -16.83
CA TYR A 109 11.36 -5.26 -17.56
C TYR A 109 10.90 -3.80 -17.38
N PHE A 110 11.63 -2.97 -16.64
CA PHE A 110 11.26 -1.58 -16.36
C PHE A 110 11.04 -0.77 -17.65
N ASP A 111 11.99 -0.82 -18.58
CA ASP A 111 11.90 -0.09 -19.86
C ASP A 111 10.87 -0.69 -20.84
N LYS A 112 10.31 -1.86 -20.52
CA LYS A 112 9.24 -2.51 -21.30
C LYS A 112 7.85 -2.08 -20.85
N LEU A 113 7.74 -1.37 -19.71
CA LEU A 113 6.49 -0.83 -19.22
C LEU A 113 5.91 0.19 -20.19
N ASP A 114 4.58 0.29 -20.24
CA ASP A 114 3.92 1.36 -20.96
C ASP A 114 4.08 2.68 -20.19
N HIS A 115 5.11 3.46 -20.56
CA HIS A 115 5.40 4.73 -19.92
C HIS A 115 4.29 5.78 -20.09
N GLY A 116 3.39 5.64 -21.06
CA GLY A 116 2.22 6.49 -21.18
C GLY A 116 1.18 6.17 -20.10
N LYS A 117 0.90 4.87 -19.91
CA LYS A 117 -0.03 4.38 -18.89
C LYS A 117 0.47 4.63 -17.46
N TYR A 118 1.76 4.40 -17.20
CA TYR A 118 2.34 4.44 -15.86
C TYR A 118 3.09 5.73 -15.53
N HIS A 119 3.03 6.75 -16.39
CA HIS A 119 3.83 7.98 -16.28
C HIS A 119 3.81 8.61 -14.89
N ILE A 120 2.62 8.80 -14.31
CA ILE A 120 2.43 9.48 -13.02
C ILE A 120 3.10 8.68 -11.90
N PHE A 121 2.89 7.37 -11.89
CA PHE A 121 3.46 6.49 -10.88
C PHE A 121 4.98 6.43 -10.99
N LEU A 122 5.52 6.20 -12.20
CA LEU A 122 6.96 6.09 -12.42
C LEU A 122 7.73 7.38 -12.12
N ARG A 123 7.06 8.54 -12.17
CA ARG A 123 7.65 9.82 -11.77
C ARG A 123 7.89 9.91 -10.26
N GLY A 124 7.07 9.27 -9.43
CA GLY A 124 7.22 9.28 -7.98
C GLY A 124 8.24 8.29 -7.44
N VAL A 125 8.65 7.31 -8.27
CA VAL A 125 9.60 6.25 -7.92
C VAL A 125 11.06 6.65 -8.23
N LYS A 126 11.26 7.55 -9.19
CA LYS A 126 12.58 8.11 -9.57
C LYS A 126 12.86 9.41 -8.81
#